data_AF-A0A966IU04-F1
#
_entry.id   AF-A0A966IU04-F1
#
_cell.length_a   1.000
_cell.length_b   1.000
_cell.length_c   1.000
_cell.angle_alpha   90.00
_cell.angle_beta   90.00
_cell.angle_gamma   90.00
#
_symmetry.space_group_name_H-M   'P 1'
#
loop_
_entity.id
_entity.type
_entity.pdbx_description
1 polymer ?
#
loop_
_entity_poly.entity_id
_entity_poly.type
_entity_poly.pdbx_seq_one_letter_code
_entity_poly.pdbx_strand_id
1 'polypeptide(L)' 'MAYENLIRLAEVMDRLRSPGGCPWDAEQSHESLLKYLLEESYEFIESVENNDRAHMREELGDLLLQVYFHSR' A
#
# COMPACT_ATOMS: atom_id res chain seq x y z
N MET A 1 -21.30 -4.29 2.72
CA MET A 1 -21.51 -4.46 1.24
C MET A 1 -20.21 -4.93 0.59
N ALA A 2 -20.20 -5.40 -0.66
CA ALA A 2 -19.09 -6.11 -1.32
C ALA A 2 -17.70 -5.41 -1.34
N TYR A 3 -17.56 -4.18 -0.86
CA TYR A 3 -16.29 -3.42 -0.86
C TYR A 3 -16.05 -2.61 0.43
N GLU A 4 -16.75 -2.94 1.51
CA GLU A 4 -16.68 -2.18 2.77
C GLU A 4 -15.25 -2.02 3.31
N ASN A 5 -14.43 -3.07 3.20
CA ASN A 5 -13.03 -3.01 3.61
C ASN A 5 -12.18 -2.10 2.72
N LEU A 6 -12.46 -2.03 1.41
CA LEU A 6 -11.74 -1.13 0.50
C LEU A 6 -12.11 0.34 0.74
N ILE A 7 -13.39 0.61 1.05
CA ILE A 7 -13.84 1.94 1.44
C ILE A 7 -13.16 2.34 2.75
N ARG A 8 -13.17 1.45 3.75
CA ARG A 8 -12.52 1.70 5.04
C ARG A 8 -11.01 1.93 4.88
N LEU A 9 -10.34 1.20 3.99
CA LEU A 9 -8.92 1.43 3.67
C LEU A 9 -8.70 2.83 3.08
N ALA A 10 -9.56 3.26 2.15
CA ALA A 10 -9.52 4.61 1.59
C ALA A 10 -9.68 5.69 2.66
N GLU A 11 -10.64 5.52 3.57
CA GLU A 11 -10.90 6.43 4.69
C GLU A 11 -9.71 6.50 5.67
N VAL A 12 -9.07 5.36 5.95
CA VAL A 12 -7.86 5.30 6.77
C VAL A 12 -6.72 6.04 6.08
N MET A 13 -6.47 5.79 4.80
CA MET A 13 -5.45 6.51 4.02
C MET A 13 -5.74 8.01 4.02
N ASP A 14 -7.01 8.42 3.84
CA ASP A 14 -7.41 9.82 3.87
C ASP A 14 -7.15 10.47 5.24
N ARG A 15 -7.46 9.77 6.33
CA ARG A 15 -7.14 10.25 7.66
C ARG A 15 -5.64 10.40 7.90
N LEU A 16 -4.84 9.45 7.42
CA LEU A 16 -3.40 9.41 7.69
C LEU A 16 -2.62 10.56 7.04
N ARG A 17 -2.88 10.90 5.77
CA ARG A 17 -2.19 12.03 5.08
C ARG A 17 -2.92 13.39 5.21
N SER A 18 -4.00 13.46 6.00
CA SER A 18 -4.68 14.74 6.33
C SER A 18 -3.98 15.46 7.49
N PRO A 19 -4.17 16.79 7.67
CA PRO A 19 -3.65 17.50 8.83
C PRO A 19 -4.05 16.84 10.16
N GLY A 20 -3.08 16.64 11.05
CA GLY A 20 -3.29 15.90 12.31
C GLY A 20 -3.22 14.37 12.19
N GLY A 21 -2.97 13.86 10.98
CA GLY A 21 -2.64 12.46 10.71
C GLY A 21 -1.16 12.13 10.98
N CYS A 22 -0.66 11.11 10.29
CA CYS A 22 0.72 10.67 10.40
C CYS A 22 1.66 11.62 9.63
N PRO A 23 2.68 12.21 10.28
CA PRO A 23 3.59 13.14 9.60
C PRO A 23 4.33 12.52 8.42
N TRP A 24 4.77 11.26 8.56
CA TRP A 24 5.49 10.55 7.50
C TRP A 24 4.57 10.26 6.30
N ASP A 25 3.33 9.84 6.52
CA ASP A 25 2.39 9.59 5.42
C ASP A 25 2.06 10.89 4.67
N ALA A 26 1.96 12.01 5.38
CA ALA A 26 1.64 13.32 4.83
C ALA A 26 2.74 13.93 3.97
N GLU A 27 4.01 13.66 4.28
CA GLU A 27 5.16 14.21 3.53
C GLU A 27 5.50 13.43 2.24
N GLN A 28 4.92 12.25 2.03
CA GLN A 28 5.26 11.44 0.85
C GLN A 28 4.72 12.04 -0.46
N SER A 29 5.56 12.08 -1.49
CA SER A 29 5.22 12.39 -2.88
C SER A 29 5.21 11.12 -3.74
N HIS A 30 4.74 11.21 -4.98
CA HIS A 30 4.82 10.06 -5.89
C HIS A 30 6.26 9.58 -6.07
N GLU A 31 7.22 10.49 -6.18
CA GLU A 31 8.64 10.19 -6.33
C GLU A 31 9.24 9.51 -5.10
N SER A 32 8.88 9.95 -3.88
CA SER A 32 9.41 9.34 -2.65
C SER A 32 8.88 7.92 -2.43
N LEU A 33 7.70 7.62 -2.98
CA LEU A 33 7.04 6.31 -2.89
C LEU A 33 7.51 5.29 -3.91
N LEU A 34 8.12 5.71 -5.03
CA LEU A 34 8.56 4.80 -6.10
C LEU A 34 9.47 3.67 -5.61
N LYS A 35 10.34 3.94 -4.62
CA LYS A 35 11.23 2.92 -4.07
C LYS A 35 10.45 1.80 -3.37
N TYR A 36 9.40 2.15 -2.62
CA TYR A 36 8.59 1.18 -1.89
C TYR A 36 7.77 0.36 -2.88
N LEU A 37 7.11 1.00 -3.84
CA LEU A 37 6.40 0.27 -4.91
C LEU A 37 7.31 -0.72 -5.65
N LEU A 38 8.55 -0.35 -5.92
CA LEU A 38 9.52 -1.23 -6.55
C LEU A 38 9.91 -2.41 -5.64
N GLU A 39 10.22 -2.12 -4.36
CA GLU A 39 10.55 -3.11 -3.34
C GLU A 39 9.41 -4.15 -3.20
N GLU A 40 8.18 -3.74 -2.89
CA GLU A 40 7.03 -4.65 -2.72
C GLU A 40 6.73 -5.46 -4.00
N SER A 41 6.98 -4.88 -5.18
CA SER A 41 6.82 -5.60 -6.45
C SER A 41 7.82 -6.74 -6.59
N TYR A 42 9.07 -6.54 -6.17
CA TYR A 42 10.08 -7.60 -6.17
C TYR A 42 9.81 -8.65 -5.10
N GLU A 43 9.37 -8.24 -3.90
CA GLU A 43 8.97 -9.17 -2.83
C GLU A 43 7.79 -10.05 -3.28
N PHE A 44 6.80 -9.47 -3.97
CA PHE A 44 5.72 -10.26 -4.56
C PHE A 44 6.23 -11.25 -5.61
N ILE A 45 7.14 -10.84 -6.51
CA ILE A 45 7.74 -11.74 -7.50
C ILE A 45 8.46 -12.90 -6.82
N GLU A 46 9.30 -12.60 -5.81
CA GLU A 46 10.01 -13.61 -5.04
C GLU A 46 9.05 -14.59 -4.34
N SER A 47 7.96 -14.08 -3.76
CA SER A 47 6.93 -14.92 -3.13
C SER A 47 6.31 -15.91 -4.12
N VAL A 48 6.08 -15.49 -5.38
CA VAL A 48 5.57 -16.33 -6.47
C VAL A 48 6.59 -17.38 -6.86
N GLU A 49 7.85 -17.00 -7.04
CA GLU A 49 8.96 -17.92 -7.36
C GLU A 49 9.14 -19.01 -6.29
N ASN A 50 8.95 -18.64 -5.03
CA ASN A 50 9.03 -19.56 -3.88
C ASN A 50 7.73 -20.34 -3.61
N ASN A 51 6.66 -20.10 -4.37
CA ASN A 51 5.32 -20.67 -4.16
C ASN A 51 4.80 -20.43 -2.72
N ASP A 52 5.16 -19.29 -2.12
CA ASP A 52 4.72 -18.90 -0.77
C ASP A 52 3.41 -18.11 -0.83
N ARG A 53 2.31 -18.83 -0.64
CA ARG A 53 0.96 -18.25 -0.69
C ARG A 53 0.66 -17.28 0.45
N ALA A 54 1.34 -17.40 1.59
CA ALA A 54 1.11 -16.50 2.71
C ALA A 54 1.76 -15.15 2.41
N HIS A 55 3.01 -15.18 1.96
CA HIS A 55 3.78 -14.00 1.61
C HIS A 55 3.20 -13.29 0.38
N MET A 56 2.74 -14.03 -0.65
CA MET A 56 1.98 -13.43 -1.77
C MET A 56 0.81 -12.56 -1.30
N ARG A 57 0.10 -12.96 -0.24
CA ARG A 57 -1.05 -12.21 0.27
C ARG A 57 -0.62 -10.96 1.05
N GLU A 58 0.52 -11.03 1.72
CA GLU A 58 1.15 -9.91 2.43
C GLU A 58 1.56 -8.83 1.43
N GLU A 59 2.38 -9.18 0.45
CA GLU A 59 2.89 -8.25 -0.56
C GLU A 59 1.78 -7.63 -1.42
N LEU A 60 0.72 -8.39 -1.72
CA LEU A 60 -0.45 -7.81 -2.40
C LEU A 60 -1.20 -6.78 -1.55
N GLY A 61 -1.14 -6.90 -0.22
CA GLY A 61 -1.63 -5.90 0.71
C GLY A 61 -0.79 -4.63 0.66
N ASP A 62 0.54 -4.76 0.63
CA ASP A 62 1.46 -3.62 0.58
C ASP A 62 1.42 -2.92 -0.78
N LEU A 63 1.33 -3.67 -1.88
CA LEU A 63 1.05 -3.12 -3.21
C LEU A 63 -0.30 -2.38 -3.26
N LEU A 64 -1.34 -2.90 -2.60
CA LEU A 64 -2.63 -2.21 -2.52
C LEU A 64 -2.49 -0.88 -1.77
N LEU A 65 -1.69 -0.81 -0.69
CA LEU A 65 -1.41 0.43 0.02
C LEU A 65 -0.74 1.47 -0.90
N GLN A 66 0.21 1.04 -1.74
CA GLN A 66 0.85 1.93 -2.72
C GLN A 66 -0.16 2.51 -3.71
N VAL A 67 -1.12 1.72 -4.21
CA VAL A 67 -2.20 2.23 -5.07
C VAL A 67 -2.96 3.37 -4.39
N TYR A 68 -3.33 3.21 -3.12
CA TYR A 68 -4.05 4.25 -2.36
C TYR A 68 -3.20 5.48 -2.07
N PHE A 69 -1.90 5.31 -1.79
CA PHE A 69 -0.96 6.42 -1.65
C PHE A 69 -0.86 7.25 -2.93
N HIS A 70 -0.79 6.58 -4.09
CA HIS A 70 -0.65 7.24 -5.39
C HIS A 70 -1.98 7.78 -5.96
N SER A 71 -3.13 7.27 -5.52
CA SER A 71 -4.44 7.69 -6.04
C SER A 71 -5.15 8.74 -5.18
N ARG A 72 -4.55 9.18 -4.08
CA ARG A 72 -5.12 10.17 -3.17
C ARG A 72 -4.74 11.60 -3.56
#